data_AF-A0A7I7MCI5-F1
#
_entry.id   AF-A0A7I7MCI5-F1
#
_cell.length_a   1.000
_cell.length_b   1.000
_cell.length_c   1.000
_cell.angle_alpha   90.00
_cell.angle_beta   90.00
_cell.angle_gamma   90.00
#
_symmetry.space_group_name_H-M   'P 1'
#
loop_
_entity.id
_entity.type
_entity.pdbx_description
1 polymer ?
#
loop_
_entity_poly.entity_id
_entity_poly.type
_entity_poly.pdbx_seq_one_letter_code
_entity_poly.pdbx_strand_id
1 'polypeptide(L)' 'MIIVAGHLMVDPADRQSYLTGCATVVRQARAAPGCLDFAISADLVDPGRINV' A
#
# COMPACT_ATOMS: atom_id res chain seq x y z
N MET A 1 0.17 -14.73 14.37
CA MET A 1 0.14 -13.50 13.56
C MET A 1 1.40 -13.46 12.72
N ILE A 2 1.27 -13.28 11.40
CA ILE A 2 2.41 -13.13 10.48
C ILE A 2 2.37 -11.70 9.97
N ILE A 3 3.51 -11.04 9.93
CA ILE A 3 3.65 -9.71 9.32
C ILE A 3 4.41 -9.88 8.01
N VAL A 4 3.83 -9.35 6.94
CA VAL A 4 4.47 -9.22 5.63
C VAL A 4 4.68 -7.73 5.43
N ALA A 5 5.92 -7.32 5.20
CA ALA A 5 6.28 -5.92 4.95
C ALA A 5 7.12 -5.85 3.68
N GLY A 6 6.82 -4.89 2.82
CA GLY A 6 7.48 -4.70 1.53
C GLY A 6 7.39 -3.28 1.04
N HIS A 7 7.89 -3.06 -0.18
CA HIS A 7 7.74 -1.79 -0.85
C HIS A 7 7.70 -1.97 -2.36
N LEU A 8 7.16 -0.95 -3.03
CA LEU A 8 7.12 -0.78 -4.47
C LEU A 8 7.80 0.54 -4.82
N MET A 9 8.47 0.57 -5.97
CA MET A 9 9.00 1.79 -6.56
C MET A 9 8.13 2.18 -7.74
N VAL A 10 7.73 3.45 -7.80
CA VAL A 10 6.93 4.06 -8.86
C VAL A 10 7.56 5.37 -9.28
N ASP A 11 7.17 5.90 -10.45
CA ASP A 11 7.49 7.28 -10.79
C ASP A 11 6.89 8.20 -9.71
N PRO A 12 7.67 9.13 -9.12
CA PRO A 12 7.17 10.09 -8.13
C PRO A 12 5.92 10.85 -8.59
N ALA A 13 5.78 11.14 -9.89
CA ALA A 13 4.62 11.83 -10.45
C ALA A 13 3.34 10.97 -10.39
N ASP A 14 3.49 9.65 -10.46
CA ASP A 14 2.37 8.71 -10.49
C ASP A 14 1.94 8.21 -9.11
N ARG A 15 2.78 8.39 -8.08
CA ARG A 15 2.58 7.84 -6.73
C ARG A 15 1.21 8.16 -6.13
N GLN A 16 0.76 9.42 -6.25
CA GLN A 16 -0.53 9.83 -5.68
C GLN A 16 -1.71 9.18 -6.41
N SER A 17 -1.63 9.06 -7.73
CA SER A 17 -2.64 8.38 -8.54
C SER A 17 -2.72 6.89 -8.18
N TYR A 18 -1.55 6.25 -8.06
CA TYR A 18 -1.45 4.85 -7.63
C TYR A 18 -2.12 4.62 -6.26
N LEU A 19 -1.75 5.41 -5.25
CA LEU A 19 -2.32 5.30 -3.90
C LEU A 19 -3.84 5.50 -3.88
N THR A 20 -4.35 6.44 -4.68
CA THR A 20 -5.79 6.68 -4.82
C THR A 20 -6.51 5.45 -5.41
N GLY A 21 -5.90 4.80 -6.41
CA GLY A 21 -6.41 3.56 -6.99
C GLY A 21 -6.40 2.36 -6.03
N CYS A 22 -5.51 2.35 -5.04
CA CYS A 22 -5.37 1.24 -4.09
C CYS A 22 -6.50 1.14 -3.04
N ALA A 23 -7.36 2.14 -2.88
CA ALA A 23 -8.42 2.13 -1.86
C ALA A 23 -9.32 0.88 -1.95
N THR A 24 -9.67 0.44 -3.16
CA THR A 24 -10.46 -0.78 -3.37
C THR A 24 -9.69 -2.04 -2.94
N VAL A 25 -8.40 -2.12 -3.25
CA VAL A 25 -7.54 -3.25 -2.86
C VAL A 25 -7.42 -3.34 -1.34
N VAL A 26 -7.19 -2.21 -0.67
CA VAL A 26 -7.09 -2.16 0.80
C VAL A 26 -8.40 -2.64 1.45
N ARG A 27 -9.55 -2.19 0.93
CA ARG A 27 -10.86 -2.62 1.43
C ARG A 27 -11.11 -4.12 1.21
N GLN A 28 -10.71 -4.66 0.07
CA GLN A 28 -10.85 -6.10 -0.22
C GLN A 28 -9.92 -6.94 0.66
N ALA A 29 -8.67 -6.53 0.84
CA ALA A 29 -7.70 -7.23 1.68
C ALA A 29 -8.17 -7.32 3.13
N ARG A 30 -8.63 -6.20 3.70
CA ARG A 30 -9.16 -6.17 5.08
C ARG A 30 -10.45 -6.99 5.28
N ALA A 31 -11.22 -7.23 4.22
CA ALA A 31 -12.39 -8.09 4.27
C ALA A 31 -12.05 -9.59 4.14
N ALA A 32 -10.80 -9.93 3.79
CA ALA A 32 -10.39 -11.32 3.60
C ALA A 32 -10.32 -12.05 4.97
N PRO A 33 -10.86 -13.27 5.07
CA PRO A 33 -10.76 -14.07 6.29
C PRO A 33 -9.29 -14.25 6.73
N GLY A 34 -9.00 -13.91 8.00
CA GLY A 34 -7.66 -14.05 8.57
C GLY A 34 -6.72 -12.86 8.31
N CYS A 35 -7.12 -11.85 7.52
CA CYS A 35 -6.38 -10.60 7.42
C CYS A 35 -6.71 -9.73 8.64
N LEU A 36 -5.71 -9.49 9.50
CA LEU A 36 -5.88 -8.62 10.68
C LEU A 36 -5.71 -7.14 10.34
N ASP A 37 -4.78 -6.82 9.44
CA ASP A 37 -4.61 -5.50 8.86
C ASP A 37 -3.90 -5.58 7.50
N PHE A 38 -4.11 -4.57 6.68
CA PHE A 38 -3.44 -4.34 5.41
C PHE A 38 -3.41 -2.84 5.13
N ALA A 39 -2.24 -2.31 4.79
CA ALA A 39 -2.04 -0.89 4.50
C ALA A 39 -1.16 -0.72 3.26
N ILE A 40 -1.45 0.30 2.47
CA ILE A 40 -0.58 0.77 1.40
C ILE A 40 -0.39 2.26 1.64
N SER A 41 0.85 2.73 1.77
CA SER A 41 1.13 4.12 2.16
C SER A 41 2.30 4.72 1.40
N ALA A 42 2.27 6.03 1.23
CA ALA A 42 3.42 6.78 0.78
C ALA A 42 4.57 6.64 1.78
N ASP A 43 5.79 6.48 1.28
CA ASP A 43 6.95 6.76 2.11
C ASP A 43 7.04 8.27 2.42
N LEU A 44 7.50 8.61 3.61
CA LEU A 44 7.61 10.01 4.06
C LEU A 44 8.87 10.70 3.53
N VAL A 45 9.87 9.93 3.11
CA VAL A 45 11.19 10.41 2.72
C VAL A 45 11.45 10.18 1.23
N ASP A 46 11.11 9.00 0.73
CA ASP A 46 11.33 8.65 -0.68
C ASP A 46 10.08 8.91 -1.53
N PRO A 47 10.10 9.91 -2.42
CA PRO A 47 8.94 10.30 -3.21
C PRO A 47 8.54 9.26 -4.26
N GLY A 48 9.39 8.27 -4.57
CA GLY A 48 9.08 7.16 -5.47
C GLY A 48 8.64 5.87 -4.75
N ARG A 49 8.68 5.84 -3.41
CA ARG A 49 8.43 4.61 -2.65
C ARG A 49 7.02 4.54 -2.08
N ILE A 50 6.42 3.36 -2.18
CA ILE A 50 5.17 2.99 -1.54
C ILE A 50 5.43 1.79 -0.62
N ASN A 51 5.02 1.90 0.64
CA ASN A 51 5.08 0.82 1.62
C ASN A 51 3.83 -0.06 1.53
N VAL A 52 4.02 -1.36 1.76
CA VAL A 52 2.97 -2.38 1.90
C VAL A 52 3.23 -3.19 3.16
#